data_AF-A0A9P0KS35-F1
#
_entry.id   AF-A0A9P0KS35-F1
#
_cell.length_a   1.000
_cell.length_b   1.000
_cell.length_c   1.000
_cell.angle_alpha   90.00
_cell.angle_beta   90.00
_cell.angle_gamma   90.00
#
_symmetry.space_group_name_H-M   'P 1'
#
loop_
_entity.id
_entity.type
_entity.pdbx_description
1 polymer ?
#
loop_
_entity_poly.entity_id
_entity_poly.type
_entity_poly.pdbx_seq_one_letter_code
_entity_poly.pdbx_strand_id
1 'polypeptide(L)'
;MFASLKNKIREETGSDLSKLTAKITSSTVQKIESIRGRSHQGSTSSLNSIVSSEGFREDGPIEPEELRRRLAKLESDFARKLEQKEHEWKEITRDKDNRLHALEHEKDEAYKQISNLKEALKNAEEFKLKILELQENTEQLESLQSQELSKVKGLVLLRDQELAGKNTALKDALLQLEKLRSEVTRLRRQEELLSDVQDDLESLRHSTSRDLAHLAAELAKSEQERKHLADLVVILRQSSSNGVTPDEKDAQERRLLEQRLEEAHLHLADIKTSWSDKIASLETQVGRLSRQAAEESSERRRAIADKEKLLEKIKQLEAELECSKFELNNKEAKIKRLTEDVNELSTELKSVQNDSDEEITFLRTELVSGKYS
;
A
#
# COMPACT_ATOMS: atom_id res chain seq x y z
N MET A 1 -19.50 -0.18 28.13
CA MET A 1 -19.75 -0.51 26.70
C MET A 1 -21.23 -0.45 26.33
N PHE A 2 -22.15 -1.05 27.09
CA PHE A 2 -23.60 -0.97 26.82
C PHE A 2 -24.21 0.45 26.82
N ALA A 3 -23.70 1.35 27.66
CA ALA A 3 -24.19 2.74 27.72
C ALA A 3 -23.84 3.57 26.47
N SER A 4 -22.69 3.29 25.83
CA SER A 4 -22.24 3.96 24.61
C SER A 4 -23.10 3.53 23.40
N LEU A 5 -23.40 2.23 23.31
CA LEU A 5 -24.26 1.69 22.26
C LEU A 5 -25.70 2.22 22.37
N LYS A 6 -26.23 2.37 23.59
CA LYS A 6 -27.56 2.97 23.83
C LYS A 6 -27.65 4.43 23.41
N ASN A 7 -26.58 5.21 23.66
CA ASN A 7 -26.55 6.61 23.26
C ASN A 7 -26.44 6.76 21.74
N LYS A 8 -25.64 5.92 21.08
CA LYS A 8 -25.47 5.96 19.62
C LYS A 8 -26.76 5.62 18.86
N ILE A 9 -27.52 4.62 19.33
CA ILE A 9 -28.84 4.29 18.77
C ILE A 9 -29.87 5.42 18.97
N ARG A 10 -29.84 6.09 20.14
CA ARG A 10 -30.73 7.23 20.43
C ARG A 10 -30.44 8.44 19.54
N GLU A 11 -29.17 8.67 19.22
CA GLU A 11 -28.71 9.75 18.34
C GLU A 11 -29.10 9.52 16.87
N GLU A 12 -29.04 8.27 16.40
CA GLU A 12 -29.36 7.92 15.01
C GLU A 12 -30.85 7.76 14.71
N THR A 13 -31.68 7.41 15.70
CA THR A 13 -33.12 7.12 15.48
C THR A 13 -34.07 8.14 16.10
N GLY A 14 -33.55 9.14 16.83
CA GLY A 14 -34.33 10.24 17.40
C GLY A 14 -35.42 9.84 18.40
N SER A 15 -35.46 8.58 18.87
CA SER A 15 -36.50 8.10 19.77
C SER A 15 -35.99 7.05 20.76
N ASP A 16 -36.43 7.16 22.02
CA ASP A 16 -36.08 6.21 23.07
C ASP A 16 -36.60 4.80 22.76
N LEU A 17 -35.72 3.81 22.87
CA LEU A 17 -36.00 2.38 22.68
C LEU A 17 -37.23 1.90 23.49
N SER A 18 -37.51 2.55 24.63
CA SER A 18 -38.69 2.27 25.47
C SER A 18 -40.03 2.60 24.81
N LYS A 19 -40.07 3.46 23.78
CA LYS A 19 -41.31 3.74 23.01
C LYS A 19 -41.53 2.74 21.88
N LEU A 20 -40.50 2.02 21.43
CA LEU A 20 -40.61 1.00 20.38
C LEU A 20 -41.25 -0.29 20.91
N THR A 21 -40.92 -0.67 22.15
CA THR A 21 -41.52 -1.84 22.80
C THR A 21 -43.02 -1.66 23.07
N ALA A 22 -43.47 -0.42 23.34
CA ALA A 22 -44.89 -0.10 23.48
C ALA A 22 -45.68 -0.16 22.16
N LYS A 23 -45.03 0.02 21.00
CA LYS A 23 -45.67 -0.10 19.68
C LYS A 23 -45.82 -1.56 19.23
N ILE A 24 -44.88 -2.43 19.59
CA ILE A 24 -44.91 -3.85 19.24
C ILE A 24 -45.93 -4.64 20.10
N THR A 25 -46.17 -4.21 21.34
CA THR A 25 -47.25 -4.80 22.18
C THR A 25 -48.63 -4.23 21.89
N SER A 26 -48.72 -3.05 21.24
CA SER A 26 -50.01 -2.43 20.91
C SER A 26 -50.58 -2.85 19.54
N SER A 27 -49.76 -3.25 18.56
CA SER A 27 -50.25 -3.64 17.22
C SER A 27 -50.61 -5.12 17.05
N THR A 28 -50.27 -5.96 18.04
CA THR A 28 -50.50 -7.42 18.00
C THR A 28 -51.69 -7.85 18.86
N VAL A 29 -52.42 -6.89 19.46
CA VAL A 29 -53.59 -7.14 20.33
C VAL A 29 -54.93 -6.71 19.68
N GLN A 30 -54.95 -6.13 18.48
CA GLN A 30 -56.20 -5.61 17.87
C GLN A 30 -56.80 -6.45 16.71
N LYS A 31 -56.53 -7.76 16.61
CA LYS A 31 -57.20 -8.58 15.58
C LYS A 31 -57.53 -10.02 15.95
N ILE A 32 -57.81 -10.28 17.23
CA ILE A 32 -58.38 -11.57 17.70
C ILE A 32 -59.67 -11.33 18.52
N GLU A 33 -60.35 -10.21 18.30
CA GLU A 33 -61.59 -9.90 19.02
C GLU A 33 -62.72 -9.54 18.06
N SER A 34 -63.10 -10.52 17.24
CA SER A 34 -64.45 -10.62 16.69
C SER A 34 -64.72 -12.08 16.37
N ILE A 35 -65.94 -12.56 16.67
CA ILE A 35 -66.39 -13.97 16.68
C ILE A 35 -66.26 -14.64 18.06
N ARG A 36 -66.85 -14.00 19.08
CA ARG A 36 -67.51 -14.69 20.19
C ARG A 36 -68.82 -13.96 20.54
N GLY A 37 -69.89 -14.33 19.85
CA GLY A 37 -71.28 -14.10 20.22
C GLY A 37 -72.07 -15.30 19.72
N ARG A 38 -72.42 -16.28 20.58
CA ARG A 38 -73.67 -16.33 21.36
C ARG A 38 -74.91 -16.00 20.51
N SER A 39 -75.59 -17.05 20.04
CA SER A 39 -77.06 -17.11 20.06
C SER A 39 -77.51 -18.56 20.23
N HIS A 40 -77.89 -18.88 21.46
CA HIS A 40 -78.88 -19.92 21.77
C HIS A 40 -80.25 -19.41 21.35
N GLN A 41 -80.98 -20.20 20.57
CA GLN A 41 -82.44 -20.32 20.44
C GLN A 41 -82.64 -21.39 19.34
N GLY A 42 -83.25 -22.56 19.55
CA GLY A 42 -84.39 -22.86 20.39
C GLY A 42 -85.64 -22.83 19.52
N SER A 43 -86.13 -24.02 19.12
CA SER A 43 -87.45 -24.40 18.57
C SER A 43 -87.23 -25.71 17.80
N THR A 44 -87.51 -26.95 18.23
CA THR A 44 -88.67 -27.58 18.89
C THR A 44 -90.01 -27.39 18.18
N SER A 45 -90.63 -28.55 17.90
CA SER A 45 -92.03 -28.80 17.48
C SER A 45 -92.37 -28.39 16.03
N SER A 46 -93.24 -29.07 15.29
CA SER A 46 -94.33 -29.95 15.69
C SER A 46 -94.75 -30.90 14.56
N LEU A 47 -95.07 -32.13 14.95
CA LEU A 47 -96.04 -33.02 14.31
C LEU A 47 -97.39 -32.30 14.12
N ASN A 48 -97.96 -32.36 12.92
CA ASN A 48 -99.38 -32.22 12.58
C ASN A 48 -99.48 -32.73 11.11
N SER A 49 -100.11 -33.85 10.73
CA SER A 49 -101.41 -34.46 11.11
C SER A 49 -102.60 -33.55 10.85
N ILE A 50 -103.04 -33.47 9.58
CA ILE A 50 -104.41 -33.18 9.11
C ILE A 50 -104.52 -33.99 7.80
N VAL A 51 -104.98 -35.25 7.78
CA VAL A 51 -106.38 -35.73 7.84
C VAL A 51 -107.38 -34.64 7.47
N SER A 52 -107.59 -34.45 6.17
CA SER A 52 -108.87 -33.95 5.63
C SER A 52 -109.73 -35.17 5.28
N SER A 53 -110.36 -35.70 6.32
CA SER A 53 -111.67 -36.36 6.26
C SER A 53 -112.70 -35.25 6.36
N GLU A 54 -113.54 -35.07 5.34
CA GLU A 54 -114.96 -34.66 5.38
C GLU A 54 -115.38 -34.57 3.90
N GLY A 55 -116.19 -35.50 3.38
CA GLY A 55 -117.65 -35.41 3.40
C GLY A 55 -118.13 -34.74 2.09
N PHE A 56 -119.18 -35.15 1.40
CA PHE A 56 -120.30 -35.98 1.75
C PHE A 56 -121.17 -36.05 0.46
N ARG A 57 -121.70 -37.25 0.14
CA ARG A 57 -122.96 -37.53 -0.59
C ARG A 57 -123.00 -37.12 -2.08
N GLU A 58 -123.64 -37.85 -2.98
CA GLU A 58 -124.98 -38.44 -2.86
C GLU A 58 -125.14 -39.59 -3.88
N ASP A 59 -125.96 -40.56 -3.49
CA ASP A 59 -126.39 -41.73 -4.25
C ASP A 59 -126.93 -41.36 -5.64
N GLY A 60 -126.28 -41.92 -6.65
CA GLY A 60 -126.79 -42.06 -8.01
C GLY A 60 -125.99 -43.18 -8.68
N PRO A 61 -126.60 -44.06 -9.49
CA PRO A 61 -125.89 -45.21 -10.05
C PRO A 61 -124.80 -44.71 -11.00
N ILE A 62 -123.55 -44.70 -10.52
CA ILE A 62 -122.41 -44.37 -11.37
C ILE A 62 -122.16 -45.60 -12.25
N GLU A 63 -122.47 -45.46 -13.53
CA GLU A 63 -122.13 -46.40 -14.58
C GLU A 63 -120.65 -46.83 -14.43
N PRO A 64 -120.32 -48.14 -14.46
CA PRO A 64 -118.98 -48.66 -14.22
C PRO A 64 -117.87 -48.01 -15.07
N GLU A 65 -118.22 -47.37 -16.19
CA GLU A 65 -117.31 -46.62 -17.06
C GLU A 65 -116.87 -45.24 -16.52
N GLU A 66 -117.69 -44.56 -15.71
CA GLU A 66 -117.38 -43.20 -15.22
C GLU A 66 -116.50 -43.22 -13.95
N LEU A 67 -116.68 -44.24 -13.09
CA LEU A 67 -115.72 -44.60 -12.04
C LEU A 67 -114.37 -45.01 -12.63
N ARG A 68 -114.38 -45.76 -13.74
CA ARG A 68 -113.16 -46.14 -14.48
C ARG A 68 -112.43 -44.91 -15.03
N ARG A 69 -113.16 -43.93 -15.58
CA ARG A 69 -112.58 -42.66 -16.06
C ARG A 69 -112.01 -41.79 -14.93
N ARG A 70 -112.68 -41.72 -13.77
CA ARG A 70 -112.15 -41.00 -12.60
C ARG A 70 -110.90 -41.67 -12.03
N LEU A 71 -110.89 -43.00 -11.92
CA LEU A 71 -109.71 -43.78 -11.51
C LEU A 71 -108.56 -43.59 -12.49
N ALA A 72 -108.80 -43.72 -13.80
CA ALA A 72 -107.79 -43.50 -14.83
C ALA A 72 -107.22 -42.06 -14.81
N LYS A 73 -108.06 -41.06 -14.50
CA LYS A 73 -107.60 -39.66 -14.36
C LYS A 73 -106.76 -39.46 -13.11
N LEU A 74 -107.15 -40.05 -11.98
CA LEU A 74 -106.36 -40.07 -10.75
C LEU A 74 -105.02 -40.80 -10.95
N GLU A 75 -105.02 -41.96 -11.60
CA GLU A 75 -103.82 -42.71 -11.96
C GLU A 75 -102.90 -41.90 -12.88
N SER A 76 -103.45 -41.21 -13.89
CA SER A 76 -102.70 -40.32 -14.76
C SER A 76 -102.13 -39.10 -14.01
N ASP A 77 -102.90 -38.49 -13.12
CA ASP A 77 -102.43 -37.37 -12.29
C ASP A 77 -101.38 -37.81 -11.26
N PHE A 78 -101.50 -39.02 -10.70
CA PHE A 78 -100.47 -39.61 -9.83
C PHE A 78 -99.20 -39.94 -10.63
N ALA A 79 -99.32 -40.51 -11.83
CA ALA A 79 -98.19 -40.78 -12.71
C ALA A 79 -97.46 -39.48 -13.08
N ARG A 80 -98.19 -38.43 -13.46
CA ARG A 80 -97.63 -37.10 -13.78
C ARG A 80 -96.95 -36.45 -12.58
N LYS A 81 -97.51 -36.57 -11.37
CA LYS A 81 -96.87 -36.08 -10.13
C LYS A 81 -95.61 -36.87 -9.79
N LEU A 82 -95.63 -38.18 -10.01
CA LEU A 82 -94.47 -39.04 -9.78
C LEU A 82 -93.34 -38.70 -10.76
N GLU A 83 -93.68 -38.50 -12.04
CA GLU A 83 -92.76 -38.08 -13.10
C GLU A 83 -92.20 -36.67 -12.83
N GLN A 84 -93.04 -35.73 -12.39
CA GLN A 84 -92.60 -34.40 -11.98
C GLN A 84 -91.65 -34.47 -10.78
N LYS A 85 -91.96 -35.31 -9.78
CA LYS A 85 -91.06 -35.53 -8.63
C LYS A 85 -89.75 -36.17 -9.06
N GLU A 86 -89.80 -37.16 -9.94
CA GLU A 86 -88.59 -37.79 -10.50
C GLU A 86 -87.73 -36.78 -11.25
N HIS A 87 -88.34 -35.87 -12.02
CA HIS A 87 -87.65 -34.79 -12.70
C HIS A 87 -87.04 -33.78 -11.73
N GLU A 88 -87.78 -33.35 -10.69
CA GLU A 88 -87.27 -32.50 -9.61
C GLU A 88 -86.08 -33.15 -8.89
N TRP A 89 -86.17 -34.45 -8.56
CA TRP A 89 -85.08 -35.19 -7.92
C TRP A 89 -83.85 -35.32 -8.84
N LYS A 90 -84.05 -35.50 -10.15
CA LYS A 90 -82.96 -35.50 -11.14
C LYS A 90 -82.27 -34.14 -11.23
N GLU A 91 -83.02 -33.04 -11.28
CA GLU A 91 -82.45 -31.68 -11.28
C GLU A 91 -81.70 -31.38 -9.97
N ILE A 92 -82.26 -31.72 -8.81
CA ILE A 92 -81.57 -31.54 -7.52
C ILE A 92 -80.26 -32.34 -7.46
N THR A 93 -80.26 -33.56 -8.00
CA THR A 93 -79.06 -34.40 -8.05
C THR A 93 -78.02 -33.77 -8.99
N ARG A 94 -78.44 -33.33 -10.18
CA ARG A 94 -77.56 -32.62 -11.13
C ARG A 94 -76.97 -31.35 -10.55
N ASP A 95 -77.76 -30.54 -9.85
CA ASP A 95 -77.30 -29.30 -9.20
C ASP A 95 -76.29 -29.60 -8.07
N LYS A 96 -76.52 -30.67 -7.30
CA LYS A 96 -75.56 -31.11 -6.28
C LYS A 96 -74.26 -31.58 -6.90
N ASP A 97 -74.31 -32.37 -7.97
CA ASP A 97 -73.11 -32.85 -8.68
C ASP A 97 -72.32 -31.68 -9.28
N ASN A 98 -72.99 -30.74 -9.93
CA ASN A 98 -72.36 -29.52 -10.45
C ASN A 98 -71.70 -28.71 -9.33
N ARG A 99 -72.34 -28.60 -8.16
CA ARG A 99 -71.80 -27.89 -7.01
C ARG A 99 -70.61 -28.62 -6.38
N LEU A 100 -70.65 -29.96 -6.39
CA LEU A 100 -69.55 -30.80 -5.90
C LEU A 100 -68.32 -30.61 -6.78
N HIS A 101 -68.49 -30.64 -8.11
CA HIS A 101 -67.42 -30.34 -9.06
C HIS A 101 -66.86 -28.92 -8.94
N ALA A 102 -67.71 -27.91 -8.74
CA ALA A 102 -67.25 -26.55 -8.51
C ALA A 102 -66.40 -26.43 -7.23
N LEU A 103 -66.82 -27.08 -6.15
CA LEU A 103 -66.06 -27.11 -4.89
C LEU A 103 -64.74 -27.89 -5.02
N GLU A 104 -64.72 -28.99 -5.78
CA GLU A 104 -63.48 -29.73 -6.07
C GLU A 104 -62.49 -28.88 -6.86
N HIS A 105 -62.96 -28.18 -7.88
CA HIS A 105 -62.14 -27.25 -8.67
C HIS A 105 -61.60 -26.09 -7.81
N GLU A 106 -62.44 -25.45 -6.99
CA GLU A 106 -62.00 -24.40 -6.06
C GLU A 106 -60.97 -24.92 -5.05
N LYS A 107 -61.15 -26.14 -4.53
CA LYS A 107 -60.21 -26.79 -3.62
C LYS A 107 -58.86 -27.03 -4.31
N ASP A 108 -58.85 -27.55 -5.53
CA ASP A 108 -57.62 -27.79 -6.29
C ASP A 108 -56.90 -26.47 -6.65
N GLU A 109 -57.65 -25.43 -6.99
CA GLU A 109 -57.09 -24.10 -7.26
C GLU A 109 -56.50 -23.46 -5.98
N ALA A 110 -57.16 -23.62 -4.84
CA ALA A 110 -56.62 -23.20 -3.55
C ALA A 110 -55.33 -23.95 -3.20
N TYR A 111 -55.24 -25.26 -3.49
CA TYR A 111 -54.00 -26.02 -3.29
C TYR A 111 -52.86 -25.53 -4.18
N LYS A 112 -53.14 -25.21 -5.46
CA LYS A 112 -52.14 -24.60 -6.36
C LYS A 112 -51.65 -23.26 -5.85
N GLN A 113 -52.56 -22.38 -5.41
CA GLN A 113 -52.21 -21.07 -4.84
C GLN A 113 -51.35 -21.21 -3.58
N ILE A 114 -51.69 -22.15 -2.68
CA ILE A 114 -50.89 -22.44 -1.49
C ILE A 114 -49.48 -22.92 -1.88
N SER A 115 -49.37 -23.77 -2.89
CA SER A 115 -48.07 -24.25 -3.39
C SER A 115 -47.21 -23.09 -3.91
N ASN A 116 -47.79 -22.24 -4.77
CA ASN A 116 -47.10 -21.08 -5.34
C ASN A 116 -46.66 -20.08 -4.25
N LEU A 117 -47.51 -19.84 -3.25
CA LEU A 117 -47.17 -18.95 -2.13
C LEU A 117 -46.04 -19.52 -1.26
N LYS A 118 -46.01 -20.84 -1.06
CA LYS A 118 -44.90 -21.50 -0.33
C LYS A 118 -43.58 -21.38 -1.09
N GLU A 119 -43.59 -21.53 -2.41
CA GLU A 119 -42.40 -21.36 -3.24
C GLU A 119 -41.94 -19.89 -3.25
N ALA A 120 -42.87 -18.94 -3.41
CA ALA A 120 -42.55 -17.52 -3.33
C ALA A 120 -41.98 -17.12 -1.96
N LEU A 121 -42.51 -17.68 -0.87
CA LEU A 121 -41.99 -17.48 0.48
C LEU A 121 -40.57 -18.02 0.61
N LYS A 122 -40.32 -19.25 0.13
CA LYS A 122 -38.99 -19.86 0.14
C LYS A 122 -37.98 -19.00 -0.63
N ASN A 123 -38.34 -18.55 -1.83
CA ASN A 123 -37.49 -17.67 -2.64
C ASN A 123 -37.21 -16.34 -1.92
N ALA A 124 -38.21 -15.75 -1.27
CA ALA A 124 -38.03 -14.52 -0.48
C ALA A 124 -37.10 -14.71 0.73
N GLU A 125 -37.17 -15.87 1.39
CA GLU A 125 -36.27 -16.23 2.49
C GLU A 125 -34.83 -16.41 2.00
N GLU A 126 -34.62 -17.06 0.84
CA GLU A 126 -33.31 -17.20 0.20
C GLU A 126 -32.71 -15.84 -0.19
N PHE A 127 -33.50 -14.94 -0.79
CA PHE A 127 -33.05 -13.57 -1.10
C PHE A 127 -32.69 -12.79 0.16
N LYS A 128 -33.46 -12.94 1.23
CA LYS A 128 -33.17 -12.28 2.52
C LYS A 128 -31.82 -12.76 3.09
N LEU A 129 -31.55 -14.07 3.05
CA LEU A 129 -30.27 -14.62 3.50
C LEU A 129 -29.11 -14.06 2.67
N LYS A 130 -29.27 -13.99 1.34
CA LYS A 130 -28.25 -13.45 0.45
C LYS A 130 -27.97 -11.96 0.70
N ILE A 131 -28.99 -11.17 1.04
CA ILE A 131 -28.81 -9.76 1.42
C ILE A 131 -28.01 -9.64 2.72
N LEU A 132 -28.28 -10.47 3.72
CA LEU A 132 -27.53 -10.45 4.98
C LEU A 132 -26.06 -10.83 4.77
N GLU A 133 -25.80 -11.84 3.95
CA GLU A 133 -24.43 -12.24 3.59
C GLU A 133 -23.68 -11.11 2.86
N LEU A 134 -24.34 -10.44 1.91
CA LEU A 134 -23.76 -9.28 1.22
C LEU A 134 -23.48 -8.11 2.18
N GLN A 135 -24.34 -7.87 3.16
CA GLN A 135 -24.11 -6.86 4.20
C GLN A 135 -22.90 -7.21 5.06
N GLU A 136 -22.79 -8.45 5.53
CA GLU A 136 -21.63 -8.90 6.32
C GLU A 136 -20.33 -8.79 5.53
N ASN A 137 -20.33 -9.22 4.26
CA ASN A 137 -19.17 -9.10 3.38
C ASN A 137 -18.77 -7.63 3.15
N THR A 138 -19.75 -6.73 3.05
CA THR A 138 -19.51 -5.29 2.89
C THR A 138 -18.86 -4.71 4.14
N GLU A 139 -19.37 -5.03 5.33
CA GLU A 139 -18.80 -4.58 6.61
C GLU A 139 -17.37 -5.11 6.82
N GLN A 140 -17.11 -6.38 6.46
CA GLN A 140 -15.77 -6.96 6.50
C GLN A 140 -14.81 -6.22 5.56
N LEU A 141 -15.25 -5.90 4.35
CA LEU A 141 -14.46 -5.16 3.36
C LEU A 141 -14.15 -3.74 3.83
N GLU A 142 -15.13 -3.02 4.40
CA GLU A 142 -14.93 -1.68 4.97
C GLU A 142 -13.96 -1.69 6.16
N SER A 143 -14.02 -2.72 7.00
CA SER A 143 -13.10 -2.94 8.12
C SER A 143 -11.66 -3.14 7.64
N LEU A 144 -11.46 -4.00 6.65
CA LEU A 144 -10.14 -4.23 6.03
C LEU A 144 -9.61 -2.95 5.36
N GLN A 145 -10.45 -2.24 4.61
CA GLN A 145 -10.07 -0.95 4.00
C GLN A 145 -9.65 0.07 5.05
N SER A 146 -10.39 0.18 6.16
CA SER A 146 -10.06 1.08 7.26
C SER A 146 -8.72 0.73 7.92
N GLN A 147 -8.45 -0.57 8.10
CA GLN A 147 -7.17 -1.06 8.64
C GLN A 147 -6.00 -0.75 7.70
N GLU A 148 -6.14 -1.03 6.40
CA GLU A 148 -5.11 -0.74 5.41
C GLU A 148 -4.85 0.77 5.27
N LEU A 149 -5.90 1.59 5.27
CA LEU A 149 -5.77 3.05 5.26
C LEU A 149 -5.00 3.55 6.48
N SER A 150 -5.24 2.99 7.66
CA SER A 150 -4.48 3.33 8.88
C SER A 150 -3.01 2.94 8.77
N LYS A 151 -2.67 1.80 8.16
CA LYS A 151 -1.28 1.38 7.92
C LYS A 151 -0.59 2.33 6.95
N VAL A 152 -1.23 2.66 5.83
CA VAL A 152 -0.71 3.61 4.84
C VAL A 152 -0.47 4.98 5.47
N LYS A 153 -1.42 5.48 6.28
CA LYS A 153 -1.28 6.73 7.03
C LYS A 153 -0.06 6.71 7.97
N GLY A 154 0.16 5.60 8.67
CA GLY A 154 1.33 5.42 9.52
C GLY A 154 2.66 5.45 8.75
N LEU A 155 2.72 4.77 7.59
CA LEU A 155 3.90 4.77 6.73
C LEU A 155 4.21 6.16 6.16
N VAL A 156 3.19 6.90 5.72
CA VAL A 156 3.36 8.27 5.24
C VAL A 156 3.91 9.17 6.33
N LEU A 157 3.36 9.09 7.55
CA LEU A 157 3.82 9.91 8.67
C LEU A 157 5.27 9.59 9.08
N LEU A 158 5.67 8.31 9.06
CA LEU A 158 7.06 7.92 9.27
C LEU A 158 7.99 8.49 8.19
N ARG A 159 7.55 8.45 6.92
CA ARG A 159 8.31 9.02 5.80
C ARG A 159 8.45 10.53 5.90
N ASP A 160 7.41 11.23 6.33
CA ASP A 160 7.47 12.68 6.56
C ASP A 160 8.45 13.03 7.69
N GLN A 161 8.48 12.25 8.77
CA GLN A 161 9.46 12.42 9.85
C GLN A 161 10.90 12.16 9.39
N GLU A 162 11.14 11.09 8.62
CA GLU A 162 12.44 10.81 8.03
C GLU A 162 12.90 11.94 7.09
N LEU A 163 12.00 12.46 6.24
CA LEU A 163 12.28 13.57 5.34
C LEU A 163 12.61 14.85 6.10
N ALA A 164 11.86 15.15 7.17
CA ALA A 164 12.14 16.29 8.04
C ALA A 164 13.54 16.18 8.66
N GLY A 165 13.91 15.01 9.19
CA GLY A 165 15.24 14.77 9.75
C GLY A 165 16.38 14.86 8.72
N LYS A 166 16.16 14.36 7.50
CA LYS A 166 17.13 14.53 6.40
C LYS A 166 17.29 16.00 6.00
N ASN A 167 16.20 16.77 5.98
CA ASN A 167 16.22 18.18 5.63
C ASN A 167 16.98 19.01 6.68
N THR A 168 16.82 18.72 7.97
CA THR A 168 17.61 19.38 9.02
C THR A 168 19.10 19.05 8.90
N ALA A 169 19.44 17.77 8.70
CA ALA A 169 20.83 17.35 8.49
C ALA A 169 21.47 18.00 7.24
N LEU A 170 20.70 18.16 6.16
CA LEU A 170 21.16 18.85 4.95
C LEU A 170 21.43 20.33 5.21
N LYS A 171 20.56 21.02 5.95
CA LYS A 171 20.77 22.42 6.32
C LYS A 171 22.04 22.58 7.16
N ASP A 172 22.26 21.70 8.12
CA ASP A 172 23.47 21.72 8.96
C ASP A 172 24.74 21.48 8.13
N ALA A 173 24.71 20.53 7.19
CA ALA A 173 25.81 20.26 6.28
C ALA A 173 26.12 21.46 5.36
N LEU A 174 25.08 22.13 4.84
CA LEU A 174 25.24 23.34 4.03
C LEU A 174 25.88 24.47 4.83
N LEU A 175 25.46 24.68 6.09
CA LEU A 175 26.07 25.68 6.97
C LEU A 175 27.54 25.36 7.28
N GLN A 176 27.90 24.09 7.48
CA GLN A 176 29.30 23.69 7.65
C GLN A 176 30.12 23.94 6.40
N LEU A 177 29.56 23.64 5.22
CA LEU A 177 30.22 23.86 3.94
C LEU A 177 30.50 25.36 3.72
N GLU A 178 29.55 26.23 4.07
CA GLU A 178 29.72 27.68 3.99
C GLU A 178 30.82 28.19 4.94
N LYS A 179 30.90 27.66 6.17
CA LYS A 179 32.01 27.94 7.11
C LYS A 179 33.37 27.51 6.56
N LEU A 180 33.45 26.33 5.94
CA LEU A 180 34.70 25.86 5.35
C LEU A 180 35.09 26.71 4.13
N ARG A 181 34.13 27.15 3.32
CA ARG A 181 34.38 28.06 2.19
C ARG A 181 34.93 29.41 2.65
N SER A 182 34.36 29.99 3.71
CA SER A 182 34.87 31.26 4.24
C SER A 182 36.28 31.10 4.80
N GLU A 183 36.57 29.97 5.47
CA GLU A 183 37.89 29.66 5.99
C GLU A 183 38.94 29.45 4.89
N VAL A 184 38.59 28.72 3.82
CA VAL A 184 39.48 28.59 2.64
C VAL A 184 39.77 29.95 2.03
N THR A 185 38.77 30.83 1.93
CA THR A 185 38.96 32.19 1.41
C THR A 185 39.87 33.01 2.33
N ARG A 186 39.75 32.85 3.64
CA ARG A 186 40.62 33.49 4.63
C ARG A 186 42.07 33.01 4.51
N LEU A 187 42.28 31.70 4.37
CA LEU A 187 43.60 31.09 4.23
C LEU A 187 44.30 31.53 2.94
N ARG A 188 43.60 31.59 1.81
CA ARG A 188 44.16 32.08 0.54
C ARG A 188 44.77 33.48 0.66
N ARG A 189 44.08 34.40 1.36
CA ARG A 189 44.63 35.75 1.63
C ARG A 189 45.89 35.71 2.49
N GLN A 190 45.97 34.77 3.42
CA GLN A 190 47.17 34.59 4.25
C GLN A 190 48.32 33.99 3.44
N GLU A 191 48.04 33.10 2.48
CA GLU A 191 49.04 32.56 1.55
C GLU A 191 49.63 33.68 0.67
N GLU A 192 48.79 34.59 0.15
CA GLU A 192 49.24 35.76 -0.62
C GLU A 192 50.18 36.65 0.22
N LEU A 193 49.79 37.02 1.44
CA LEU A 193 50.64 37.82 2.35
C LEU A 193 51.95 37.12 2.71
N LEU A 194 51.92 35.80 2.85
CA LEU A 194 53.12 35.02 3.13
C LEU A 194 54.07 35.01 1.92
N SER A 195 53.54 34.95 0.71
CA SER A 195 54.31 35.10 -0.53
C SER A 195 55.00 36.47 -0.59
N ASP A 196 54.28 37.55 -0.31
CA ASP A 196 54.85 38.91 -0.32
C ASP A 196 56.02 39.05 0.67
N VAL A 197 55.86 38.51 1.89
CA VAL A 197 56.92 38.52 2.91
C VAL A 197 58.12 37.66 2.50
N GLN A 198 57.90 36.55 1.78
CA GLN A 198 58.99 35.73 1.25
C GLN A 198 59.79 36.49 0.19
N ASP A 199 59.11 37.18 -0.74
CA ASP A 199 59.75 38.01 -1.76
C ASP A 199 60.56 39.15 -1.15
N ASP A 200 60.02 39.83 -0.12
CA ASP A 200 60.73 40.86 0.63
C ASP A 200 61.99 40.33 1.31
N LEU A 201 61.91 39.15 1.94
CA LEU A 201 63.06 38.50 2.58
C LEU A 201 64.15 38.11 1.57
N GLU A 202 63.76 37.60 0.40
CA GLU A 202 64.71 37.29 -0.69
C GLU A 202 65.37 38.56 -1.23
N SER A 203 64.61 39.63 -1.42
CA SER A 203 65.14 40.95 -1.81
C SER A 203 66.17 41.46 -0.79
N LEU A 204 65.85 41.41 0.50
CA LEU A 204 66.77 41.79 1.58
C LEU A 204 68.03 40.91 1.62
N ARG A 205 67.90 39.59 1.43
CA ARG A 205 69.04 38.66 1.34
C ARG A 205 69.95 39.00 0.16
N HIS A 206 69.37 39.31 -0.99
CA HIS A 206 70.14 39.73 -2.17
C HIS A 206 70.83 41.07 -1.96
N SER A 207 70.15 42.06 -1.37
CA SER A 207 70.75 43.37 -1.05
C SER A 207 71.91 43.22 -0.07
N THR A 208 71.68 42.53 1.05
CA THR A 208 72.71 42.31 2.08
C THR A 208 73.90 41.51 1.54
N SER A 209 73.68 40.50 0.69
CA SER A 209 74.75 39.77 0.02
C SER A 209 75.58 40.66 -0.91
N ARG A 210 74.93 41.56 -1.68
CA ARG A 210 75.63 42.54 -2.52
C ARG A 210 76.44 43.53 -1.69
N ASP A 211 75.87 44.05 -0.62
CA ASP A 211 76.54 45.00 0.28
C ASP A 211 77.76 44.34 0.95
N LEU A 212 77.63 43.10 1.42
CA LEU A 212 78.75 42.32 1.96
C LEU A 212 79.85 42.09 0.91
N ALA A 213 79.48 41.73 -0.33
CA ALA A 213 80.45 41.54 -1.41
C ALA A 213 81.17 42.85 -1.76
N HIS A 214 80.45 43.98 -1.76
CA HIS A 214 81.02 45.31 -1.97
C HIS A 214 82.01 45.67 -0.85
N LEU A 215 81.61 45.54 0.41
CA LEU A 215 82.46 45.81 1.58
C LEU A 215 83.69 44.89 1.59
N ALA A 216 83.54 43.61 1.24
CA ALA A 216 84.66 42.68 1.11
C ALA A 216 85.65 43.12 0.03
N ALA A 217 85.16 43.62 -1.12
CA ALA A 217 86.00 44.15 -2.19
C ALA A 217 86.73 45.45 -1.78
N GLU A 218 86.04 46.36 -1.08
CA GLU A 218 86.66 47.58 -0.53
C GLU A 218 87.72 47.27 0.52
N LEU A 219 87.44 46.31 1.41
CA LEU A 219 88.39 45.83 2.40
C LEU A 219 89.63 45.23 1.73
N ALA A 220 89.44 44.34 0.74
CA ALA A 220 90.54 43.75 -0.01
C ALA A 220 91.39 44.82 -0.73
N LYS A 221 90.76 45.84 -1.31
CA LYS A 221 91.45 46.98 -1.92
C LYS A 221 92.29 47.74 -0.88
N SER A 222 91.70 48.10 0.26
CA SER A 222 92.42 48.80 1.33
C SER A 222 93.56 47.95 1.92
N GLU A 223 93.36 46.65 2.09
CA GLU A 223 94.40 45.73 2.54
C GLU A 223 95.55 45.63 1.55
N GLN A 224 95.27 45.62 0.24
CA GLN A 224 96.29 45.62 -0.80
C GLN A 224 97.06 46.94 -0.83
N GLU A 225 96.39 48.08 -0.69
CA GLU A 225 97.02 49.38 -0.54
C GLU A 225 97.92 49.42 0.70
N ARG A 226 97.42 48.92 1.84
CA ARG A 226 98.19 48.81 3.08
C ARG A 226 99.40 47.89 2.92
N LYS A 227 99.25 46.74 2.27
CA LYS A 227 100.36 45.82 1.95
C LYS A 227 101.40 46.51 1.07
N HIS A 228 100.98 47.19 0.00
CA HIS A 228 101.89 47.92 -0.89
C HIS A 228 102.67 49.02 -0.16
N LEU A 229 101.99 49.80 0.71
CA LEU A 229 102.65 50.79 1.56
C LEU A 229 103.61 50.14 2.57
N ALA A 230 103.22 49.02 3.16
CA ALA A 230 104.08 48.25 4.06
C ALA A 230 105.32 47.71 3.32
N ASP A 231 105.16 47.16 2.12
CA ASP A 231 106.24 46.68 1.26
C ASP A 231 107.17 47.83 0.87
N LEU A 232 106.64 49.00 0.52
CA LEU A 232 107.44 50.20 0.28
C LEU A 232 108.25 50.59 1.52
N VAL A 233 107.64 50.56 2.72
CA VAL A 233 108.35 50.82 3.97
C VAL A 233 109.43 49.78 4.24
N VAL A 234 109.17 48.50 3.97
CA VAL A 234 110.15 47.41 4.11
C VAL A 234 111.28 47.58 3.11
N ILE A 235 111.00 47.86 1.84
CA ILE A 235 112.02 48.13 0.81
C ILE A 235 112.85 49.34 1.23
N LEU A 236 112.25 50.42 1.74
CA LEU A 236 112.98 51.59 2.23
C LEU A 236 113.86 51.25 3.46
N ARG A 237 113.37 50.40 4.37
CA ARG A 237 114.12 49.91 5.52
C ARG A 237 115.24 48.95 5.13
N GLN A 238 114.99 48.00 4.24
CA GLN A 238 115.97 47.05 3.70
C GLN A 238 117.02 47.75 2.83
N SER A 239 116.63 48.76 2.06
CA SER A 239 117.57 49.66 1.36
C SER A 239 118.46 50.43 2.34
N SER A 240 117.99 50.66 3.58
CA SER A 240 118.79 51.19 4.70
C SER A 240 119.55 50.13 5.51
N SER A 241 119.23 48.84 5.34
CA SER A 241 119.74 47.75 6.17
C SER A 241 119.96 46.49 5.32
N ASN A 242 120.86 46.54 4.34
CA ASN A 242 121.03 45.40 3.46
C ASN A 242 121.75 44.24 4.18
N GLY A 243 120.99 43.16 4.41
CA GLY A 243 121.47 41.87 4.90
C GLY A 243 120.33 40.92 5.29
N VAL A 244 119.49 40.48 4.34
CA VAL A 244 118.44 39.48 4.62
C VAL A 244 119.07 38.10 4.85
N THR A 245 118.80 37.51 6.01
CA THR A 245 119.33 36.22 6.44
C THR A 245 118.38 35.06 6.09
N PRO A 246 118.88 33.82 6.00
CA PRO A 246 118.11 32.65 5.55
C PRO A 246 116.83 32.34 6.33
N ASP A 247 116.75 32.74 7.61
CA ASP A 247 115.64 32.44 8.53
C ASP A 247 114.30 33.09 8.12
N GLU A 248 114.35 34.22 7.40
CA GLU A 248 113.15 34.93 6.95
C GLU A 248 112.43 34.21 5.80
N LYS A 249 113.17 33.43 4.99
CA LYS A 249 112.59 32.64 3.89
C LYS A 249 111.79 31.46 4.41
N ASP A 250 112.32 30.76 5.41
CA ASP A 250 111.66 29.63 6.04
C ASP A 250 110.38 30.06 6.77
N ALA A 251 110.37 31.24 7.39
CA ALA A 251 109.18 31.82 8.00
C ALA A 251 108.09 32.19 6.97
N GLN A 252 108.50 32.65 5.78
CA GLN A 252 107.59 32.99 4.69
C GLN A 252 106.96 31.74 4.05
N GLU A 253 107.74 30.67 3.88
CA GLU A 253 107.24 29.39 3.38
C GLU A 253 106.24 28.74 4.35
N ARG A 254 106.53 28.75 5.66
CA ARG A 254 105.59 28.25 6.68
C ARG A 254 104.25 28.98 6.65
N ARG A 255 104.26 30.32 6.54
CA ARG A 255 103.02 31.11 6.41
C ARG A 255 102.21 30.76 5.16
N LEU A 256 102.88 30.53 4.02
CA LEU A 256 102.21 30.14 2.78
C LEU A 256 101.56 28.75 2.92
N LEU A 257 102.24 27.81 3.60
CA LEU A 257 101.71 26.47 3.84
C LEU A 257 100.54 26.50 4.84
N GLU A 258 100.60 27.33 5.88
CA GLU A 258 99.48 27.55 6.81
C GLU A 258 98.25 28.12 6.10
N GLN A 259 98.44 29.11 5.22
CA GLN A 259 97.35 29.67 4.39
C GLN A 259 96.71 28.62 3.51
N ARG A 260 97.50 27.79 2.80
CA ARG A 260 96.96 26.72 1.96
C ARG A 260 96.22 25.66 2.76
N LEU A 261 96.68 25.35 3.98
CA LEU A 261 96.00 24.42 4.86
C LEU A 261 94.64 24.97 5.31
N GLU A 262 94.59 26.26 5.65
CA GLU A 262 93.37 26.94 6.05
C GLU A 262 92.37 27.05 4.89
N GLU A 263 92.83 27.37 3.67
CA GLU A 263 92.01 27.32 2.44
C GLU A 263 91.45 25.91 2.19
N ALA A 264 92.26 24.85 2.35
CA ALA A 264 91.80 23.48 2.21
C ALA A 264 90.75 23.09 3.27
N HIS A 265 90.91 23.57 4.52
CA HIS A 265 89.91 23.37 5.57
C HIS A 265 88.59 24.09 5.27
N LEU A 266 88.64 25.31 4.76
CA LEU A 266 87.44 26.05 4.33
C LEU A 266 86.72 25.30 3.20
N HIS A 267 87.43 24.87 2.16
CA HIS A 267 86.84 24.07 1.08
C HIS A 267 86.21 22.76 1.57
N LEU A 268 86.86 22.06 2.51
CA LEU A 268 86.30 20.84 3.11
C LEU A 268 85.05 21.15 3.94
N ALA A 269 85.02 22.27 4.65
CA ALA A 269 83.84 22.70 5.41
C ALA A 269 82.66 23.04 4.48
N ASP A 270 82.90 23.72 3.36
CA ASP A 270 81.88 24.03 2.36
C ASP A 270 81.30 22.76 1.73
N ILE A 271 82.18 21.83 1.33
CA ILE A 271 81.76 20.52 0.82
C ILE A 271 80.93 19.81 1.89
N LYS A 272 81.42 19.70 3.14
CA LYS A 272 80.68 19.03 4.21
C LYS A 272 79.29 19.63 4.42
N THR A 273 79.19 20.96 4.43
CA THR A 273 77.91 21.68 4.61
C THR A 273 76.96 21.38 3.45
N SER A 274 77.44 21.45 2.20
CA SER A 274 76.65 21.10 1.01
C SER A 274 76.14 19.65 1.02
N TRP A 275 76.97 18.70 1.45
CA TRP A 275 76.57 17.30 1.59
C TRP A 275 75.57 17.11 2.73
N SER A 276 75.74 17.79 3.86
CA SER A 276 74.76 17.79 4.96
C SER A 276 73.40 18.34 4.53
N ASP A 277 73.37 19.44 3.78
CA ASP A 277 72.13 20.01 3.24
C ASP A 277 71.45 19.05 2.27
N LYS A 278 72.25 18.38 1.41
CA LYS A 278 71.71 17.38 0.48
C LYS A 278 71.11 16.17 1.21
N ILE A 279 71.77 15.70 2.27
CA ILE A 279 71.25 14.63 3.13
C ILE A 279 69.94 15.07 3.78
N ALA A 280 69.88 16.24 4.42
CA ALA A 280 68.68 16.74 5.07
C ALA A 280 67.50 16.90 4.10
N SER A 281 67.77 17.35 2.87
CA SER A 281 66.79 17.43 1.79
C SER A 281 66.25 16.05 1.40
N LEU A 282 67.14 15.07 1.23
CA LEU A 282 66.75 13.69 0.91
C LEU A 282 65.98 13.02 2.05
N GLU A 283 66.40 13.21 3.30
CA GLU A 283 65.69 12.71 4.48
C GLU A 283 64.27 13.28 4.56
N THR A 284 64.11 14.59 4.28
CA THR A 284 62.79 15.23 4.20
C THR A 284 61.94 14.61 3.09
N GLN A 285 62.53 14.35 1.91
CA GLN A 285 61.83 13.72 0.79
C GLN A 285 61.40 12.28 1.11
N VAL A 286 62.29 11.47 1.69
CA VAL A 286 62.00 10.11 2.15
C VAL A 286 60.89 10.12 3.20
N GLY A 287 60.91 11.07 4.13
CA GLY A 287 59.87 11.24 5.14
C GLY A 287 58.51 11.65 4.57
N ARG A 288 58.48 12.44 3.48
CA ARG A 288 57.23 12.76 2.75
C ARG A 288 56.71 11.54 1.99
N LEU A 289 57.56 10.86 1.22
CA LEU A 289 57.19 9.66 0.45
C LEU A 289 56.68 8.54 1.36
N SER A 290 57.30 8.34 2.53
CA SER A 290 56.87 7.34 3.50
C SER A 290 55.48 7.63 4.06
N ARG A 291 55.17 8.92 4.35
CA ARG A 291 53.82 9.34 4.77
C ARG A 291 52.81 9.14 3.65
N GLN A 292 53.14 9.57 2.44
CA GLN A 292 52.29 9.41 1.26
C GLN A 292 51.96 7.92 1.00
N ALA A 293 52.96 7.04 1.07
CA ALA A 293 52.75 5.60 0.89
C ALA A 293 51.86 4.99 1.99
N ALA A 294 51.97 5.48 3.23
CA ALA A 294 51.10 5.06 4.32
C ALA A 294 49.64 5.53 4.12
N GLU A 295 49.45 6.77 3.69
CA GLU A 295 48.15 7.35 3.36
C GLU A 295 47.48 6.59 2.19
N GLU A 296 48.20 6.39 1.09
CA GLU A 296 47.72 5.65 -0.08
C GLU A 296 47.37 4.19 0.29
N SER A 297 48.19 3.55 1.12
CA SER A 297 47.88 2.21 1.64
C SER A 297 46.60 2.19 2.49
N SER A 298 46.35 3.25 3.27
CA SER A 298 45.14 3.38 4.08
C SER A 298 43.89 3.60 3.22
N GLU A 299 44.01 4.40 2.16
CA GLU A 299 42.94 4.70 1.21
C GLU A 299 42.60 3.47 0.37
N ARG A 300 43.63 2.76 -0.12
CA ARG A 300 43.46 1.47 -0.80
C ARG A 300 42.70 0.46 0.05
N ARG A 301 43.03 0.34 1.35
CA ARG A 301 42.29 -0.55 2.27
C ARG A 301 40.83 -0.14 2.43
N ARG A 302 40.54 1.16 2.56
CA ARG A 302 39.15 1.68 2.61
C ARG A 302 38.39 1.37 1.32
N ALA A 303 38.98 1.64 0.17
CA ALA A 303 38.37 1.37 -1.13
C ALA A 303 38.08 -0.13 -1.34
N ILE A 304 38.99 -1.03 -0.90
CA ILE A 304 38.76 -2.48 -0.95
C ILE A 304 37.58 -2.87 -0.04
N ALA A 305 37.54 -2.38 1.20
CA ALA A 305 36.45 -2.68 2.12
C ALA A 305 35.09 -2.19 1.60
N ASP A 306 35.04 -1.02 0.98
CA ASP A 306 33.80 -0.50 0.41
C ASP A 306 33.38 -1.26 -0.85
N LYS A 307 34.34 -1.69 -1.68
CA LYS A 307 34.09 -2.61 -2.80
C LYS A 307 33.47 -3.92 -2.32
N GLU A 308 34.00 -4.52 -1.25
CA GLU A 308 33.47 -5.77 -0.69
C GLU A 308 32.04 -5.61 -0.17
N LYS A 309 31.73 -4.51 0.52
CA LYS A 309 30.35 -4.20 0.95
C LYS A 309 29.39 -4.03 -0.23
N LEU A 310 29.82 -3.34 -1.28
CA LEU A 310 29.00 -3.15 -2.49
C LEU A 310 28.77 -4.46 -3.22
N LEU A 311 29.79 -5.32 -3.33
CA LEU A 311 29.65 -6.66 -3.91
C LEU A 311 28.66 -7.52 -3.12
N GLU A 312 28.69 -7.45 -1.79
CA GLU A 312 27.71 -8.17 -0.96
C GLU A 312 26.30 -7.62 -1.15
N LYS A 313 26.15 -6.29 -1.28
CA LYS A 313 24.83 -5.70 -1.55
C LYS A 313 24.29 -6.09 -2.93
N ILE A 314 25.15 -6.20 -3.94
CA ILE A 314 24.78 -6.68 -5.27
C ILE A 314 24.24 -8.12 -5.16
N LYS A 315 24.97 -9.03 -4.49
CA LYS A 315 24.51 -10.41 -4.29
C LYS A 315 23.15 -10.51 -3.59
N GLN A 316 22.93 -9.69 -2.56
CA GLN A 316 21.64 -9.63 -1.87
C GLN A 316 20.52 -9.20 -2.81
N LEU A 317 20.74 -8.13 -3.59
CA LEU A 317 19.76 -7.63 -4.57
C LEU A 317 19.50 -8.65 -5.70
N GLU A 318 20.52 -9.39 -6.13
CA GLU A 318 20.37 -10.47 -7.11
C GLU A 318 19.48 -11.60 -6.56
N ALA A 319 19.67 -12.00 -5.30
CA ALA A 319 18.82 -13.00 -4.64
C ALA A 319 17.38 -12.52 -4.46
N GLU A 320 17.18 -11.26 -4.01
CA GLU A 320 15.85 -10.64 -3.88
C GLU A 320 15.12 -10.58 -5.23
N LEU A 321 15.85 -10.27 -6.32
CA LEU A 321 15.32 -10.27 -7.67
C LEU A 321 14.90 -11.67 -8.12
N GLU A 322 15.70 -12.70 -7.81
CA GLU A 322 15.37 -14.10 -8.14
C GLU A 322 14.13 -14.59 -7.39
N CYS A 323 14.00 -14.29 -6.10
CA CYS A 323 12.79 -14.56 -5.32
C CYS A 323 11.56 -13.86 -5.93
N SER A 324 11.70 -12.57 -6.29
CA SER A 324 10.61 -11.79 -6.89
C SER A 324 10.17 -12.38 -8.24
N LYS A 325 11.11 -12.83 -9.07
CA LYS A 325 10.81 -13.52 -10.34
C LYS A 325 10.06 -14.83 -10.11
N PHE A 326 10.46 -15.62 -9.11
CA PHE A 326 9.78 -16.86 -8.76
C PHE A 326 8.33 -16.60 -8.31
N GLU A 327 8.10 -15.60 -7.46
CA GLU A 327 6.76 -15.20 -7.04
C GLU A 327 5.89 -14.73 -8.21
N LEU A 328 6.46 -13.95 -9.13
CA LEU A 328 5.77 -13.45 -10.30
C LEU A 328 5.35 -14.61 -11.22
N ASN A 329 6.25 -15.55 -11.49
CA ASN A 329 5.94 -16.76 -12.26
C ASN A 329 4.81 -17.59 -11.62
N ASN A 330 4.80 -17.71 -10.30
CA ASN A 330 3.74 -18.44 -9.58
C ASN A 330 2.39 -17.71 -9.69
N LYS A 331 2.38 -16.38 -9.57
CA LYS A 331 1.18 -15.55 -9.78
C LYS A 331 0.69 -15.66 -11.22
N GLU A 332 1.57 -15.62 -12.21
CA GLU A 332 1.22 -15.82 -13.62
C GLU A 332 0.61 -17.21 -13.87
N ALA A 333 1.19 -18.27 -13.30
CA ALA A 333 0.65 -19.62 -13.41
C ALA A 333 -0.75 -19.72 -12.78
N LYS A 334 -0.98 -19.07 -11.64
CA LYS A 334 -2.30 -19.00 -11.01
C LYS A 334 -3.30 -18.23 -11.86
N ILE A 335 -2.91 -17.10 -12.45
CA ILE A 335 -3.75 -16.32 -13.35
C ILE A 335 -4.15 -17.15 -14.57
N LYS A 336 -3.22 -17.91 -15.17
CA LYS A 336 -3.52 -18.80 -16.29
C LYS A 336 -4.59 -19.83 -15.95
N ARG A 337 -4.44 -20.54 -14.83
CA ARG A 337 -5.45 -21.53 -14.37
C ARG A 337 -6.82 -20.88 -14.14
N LEU A 338 -6.86 -19.75 -13.43
CA LEU A 338 -8.13 -19.05 -13.20
C LEU A 338 -8.76 -18.55 -14.50
N THR A 339 -7.95 -18.20 -15.50
CA THR A 339 -8.43 -17.80 -16.83
C THR A 339 -9.03 -19.00 -17.58
N GLU A 340 -8.40 -20.17 -17.47
CA GLU A 340 -8.93 -21.44 -17.99
C GLU A 340 -10.26 -21.79 -17.32
N ASP A 341 -10.34 -21.78 -15.98
CA ASP A 341 -11.56 -22.04 -15.21
C ASP A 341 -12.71 -21.08 -15.61
N VAL A 342 -12.41 -19.78 -15.79
CA VAL A 342 -13.41 -18.79 -16.23
C VAL A 342 -13.91 -19.10 -17.64
N ASN A 343 -13.04 -19.51 -18.55
CA ASN A 343 -13.44 -19.87 -19.91
C ASN A 343 -14.30 -21.14 -19.91
N GLU A 344 -13.94 -22.16 -19.13
CA GLU A 344 -14.70 -23.40 -18.97
C GLU A 344 -16.11 -23.11 -18.43
N LEU A 345 -16.21 -22.38 -17.31
CA LEU A 345 -17.51 -21.96 -16.76
C LEU A 345 -18.33 -21.12 -17.74
N SER A 346 -17.68 -20.27 -18.55
CA SER A 346 -18.37 -19.49 -19.57
C SER A 346 -18.90 -20.38 -20.71
N THR A 347 -18.20 -21.45 -21.08
CA THR A 347 -18.69 -22.43 -22.05
C THR A 347 -19.83 -23.29 -21.50
N GLU A 348 -19.74 -23.74 -20.25
CA GLU A 348 -20.81 -24.48 -19.57
C GLU A 348 -22.08 -23.63 -19.46
N LEU A 349 -21.94 -22.36 -19.05
CA LEU A 349 -23.07 -21.43 -18.96
C LEU A 349 -23.77 -21.26 -20.31
N LYS A 350 -23.02 -21.13 -21.41
CA LYS A 350 -23.58 -21.04 -22.76
C LYS A 350 -24.28 -22.33 -23.18
N SER A 351 -23.74 -23.49 -22.84
CA SER A 351 -24.39 -24.79 -23.11
C SER A 351 -25.72 -24.88 -22.38
N VAL A 352 -25.74 -24.59 -21.07
CA VAL A 352 -26.98 -24.64 -20.27
C VAL A 352 -28.02 -23.62 -20.76
N GLN A 353 -27.58 -22.44 -21.19
CA GLN A 353 -28.47 -21.44 -21.81
C GLN A 353 -29.08 -21.98 -23.11
N ASN A 354 -28.29 -22.58 -23.99
CA ASN A 354 -28.78 -23.18 -25.22
C ASN A 354 -29.74 -24.35 -24.94
N ASP A 355 -29.39 -25.26 -24.02
CA ASP A 355 -30.23 -26.39 -23.64
C ASP A 355 -31.58 -25.90 -23.07
N SER A 356 -31.55 -24.86 -22.22
CA SER A 356 -32.74 -24.22 -21.68
C SER A 356 -33.58 -23.54 -22.76
N ASP A 357 -32.95 -22.87 -23.72
CA ASP A 357 -33.64 -22.22 -24.84
C ASP A 357 -34.31 -23.27 -25.74
N GLU A 358 -33.61 -24.37 -26.05
CA GLU A 358 -34.14 -25.52 -26.79
C GLU A 358 -35.35 -26.13 -26.07
N GLU A 359 -35.27 -26.39 -24.76
CA GLU A 359 -36.38 -26.89 -23.96
C GLU A 359 -37.58 -25.93 -23.96
N ILE A 360 -37.34 -24.62 -23.81
CA ILE A 360 -38.39 -23.60 -23.91
C ILE A 360 -39.05 -23.63 -25.30
N THR A 361 -38.27 -23.76 -26.37
CA THR A 361 -38.84 -23.84 -27.74
C THR A 361 -39.65 -25.11 -27.95
N PHE A 362 -39.18 -26.25 -27.44
CA PHE A 362 -39.91 -27.52 -27.49
C PHE A 362 -41.25 -27.41 -26.78
N LEU A 363 -41.25 -26.97 -25.52
CA LEU A 363 -42.47 -26.82 -24.71
C LEU A 363 -43.45 -25.84 -25.35
N ARG A 364 -42.99 -24.73 -25.93
CA ARG A 364 -43.84 -23.80 -26.68
C ARG A 364 -44.51 -24.46 -27.88
N THR A 365 -43.78 -25.30 -28.60
CA THR A 365 -44.30 -25.99 -29.80
C THR A 365 -45.35 -27.04 -29.40
N GLU A 366 -45.09 -27.80 -28.33
CA GLU A 366 -46.01 -28.80 -27.79
C GLU A 366 -47.33 -28.16 -27.34
N LEU A 367 -47.25 -27.01 -26.63
CA LEU A 367 -48.42 -26.24 -26.17
C LEU A 367 -49.27 -25.69 -27.33
N VAL A 368 -48.64 -25.38 -28.47
CA VAL A 368 -49.35 -24.98 -29.69
C VAL A 368 -50.02 -26.20 -30.33
N SER A 369 -49.31 -27.34 -30.47
CA SER A 369 -49.89 -28.55 -31.05
C SER A 369 -51.05 -29.13 -30.22
N GLY A 370 -50.96 -29.09 -28.89
CA GLY A 370 -52.01 -29.57 -27.99
C GLY A 370 -53.26 -28.69 -27.96
N LYS A 371 -53.23 -27.47 -28.52
CA LYS A 371 -54.40 -26.60 -28.67
C LYS A 371 -55.22 -26.86 -29.95
N TYR A 372 -54.71 -27.67 -30.88
CA TYR A 372 -55.36 -28.00 -32.15
C TYR A 372 -55.82 -29.46 -32.26
N SER A 373 -55.66 -30.24 -31.19
CA SER A 373 -56.33 -31.54 -30.98
C SER A 373 -57.47 -31.37 -29.99
#